data_AF-A0A6L9YDV0-F1
#
_entry.id   AF-A0A6L9YDV0-F1
#
_cell.length_a   1.000
_cell.length_b   1.000
_cell.length_c   1.000
_cell.angle_alpha   90.00
_cell.angle_beta   90.00
_cell.angle_gamma   90.00
#
_symmetry.space_group_name_H-M   'P 1'
#
loop_
_entity.id
_entity.type
_entity.pdbx_description
1 polymer ?
#
loop_
_entity_poly.entity_id
_entity_poly.type
_entity_poly.pdbx_seq_one_letter_code
_entity_poly.pdbx_strand_id
1 'polypeptide(L)'
;MVNLQNPLVILLVILILVIGVAFFIYSQVQKKLTEPKPSNYELCRNAQINQPSYYPINQTLSSSLYQPVSEWIGRLIQPPKDERTTDDLVLFEVYHTAPEYQHLVGQIVTLGWSKDAPGIQDYVKRVTTDINFNQATIDSITGGTIHPVRLNNLNQVGPLESLAAARPDDNVIVMVKNPVVTESETRTSLTIAEDPVQITGRFYGLVTIIKREAQESDRFEVSHFNKDSKQFDGPQEIIRIPQVVADRDGIPRSTNSQIEDSPLNSAGWYIYGAQDPDGIFVTQGIEPRALMMLEPDQVILGVEEGVTYIKEKNWENTEQQKSTAKTVLLDPLAEQPEAAISRWQEGDRGIVIHLFGGIGGKKKDERALFNMVSGHFAYGIAHVVRDPLSDELRFDIEYDQVYASNPDGIVSGSIKWPNYMGNLQRGWLGDRPVSDVIVKLDAVTQDYEFGDIKLSPLDEFKHQLQVMMARYRTGDGDGAALVSPAESCVQDSNQGLYVAIQQIEDEVNANPDIQEWLKSHPADPQTQRFQQLSELGQALEKQLTPLGIVRSDWKENAETLVGVATSDNPIIPIIRGLTSWRTILPRRGHDEIASLLLNHGAKLWVIRTNQVGGFDPDIIPYAPTTLF
;
A
#
# COMPACT_ATOMS: atom_id res chain seq x y z
N MET A 1 -37.82 -15.98 46.46
CA MET A 1 -38.51 -15.24 45.38
C MET A 1 -37.75 -13.95 45.15
N VAL A 2 -37.02 -13.83 44.04
CA VAL A 2 -36.29 -12.61 43.68
C VAL A 2 -37.32 -11.59 43.16
N ASN A 3 -37.34 -10.39 43.74
CA ASN A 3 -38.29 -9.36 43.37
C ASN A 3 -37.90 -8.74 42.01
N LEU A 4 -38.53 -9.23 40.94
CA LEU A 4 -38.28 -8.87 39.54
C LEU A 4 -38.74 -7.46 39.15
N GLN A 5 -39.24 -6.65 40.09
CA GLN A 5 -39.63 -5.25 39.85
C GLN A 5 -38.52 -4.25 40.19
N ASN A 6 -37.36 -4.70 40.69
CA ASN A 6 -36.25 -3.79 40.96
C ASN A 6 -35.48 -3.50 39.66
N PRO A 7 -35.44 -2.24 39.17
CA PRO A 7 -34.77 -1.87 37.92
C PRO A 7 -33.29 -2.23 37.92
N LEU A 8 -32.63 -2.27 39.08
CA LEU A 8 -31.24 -2.68 39.23
C LEU A 8 -31.04 -4.19 38.99
N VAL A 9 -32.02 -5.01 39.38
CA VAL A 9 -32.01 -6.47 39.14
C VAL A 9 -32.28 -6.77 37.67
N ILE A 10 -33.18 -6.01 37.02
CA ILE A 10 -33.42 -6.13 35.58
C ILE A 10 -32.18 -5.74 34.78
N LEU A 11 -31.50 -4.63 35.14
CA LEU A 11 -30.26 -4.20 34.50
C LEU A 11 -29.15 -5.26 34.64
N LEU A 12 -28.99 -5.85 35.82
CA LEU A 12 -27.99 -6.88 36.09
C LEU A 12 -28.26 -8.15 35.27
N VAL A 13 -29.54 -8.56 35.15
CA VAL A 13 -29.95 -9.72 34.35
C VAL A 13 -29.71 -9.48 32.86
N ILE A 14 -30.00 -8.29 32.36
CA ILE A 14 -29.71 -7.91 30.96
C ILE A 14 -28.20 -7.93 30.72
N LEU A 15 -27.40 -7.37 31.63
CA LEU A 15 -25.94 -7.36 31.53
C LEU A 15 -25.36 -8.79 31.49
N ILE A 16 -25.84 -9.68 32.37
CA ILE A 16 -25.41 -11.08 32.40
C ILE A 16 -25.84 -11.82 31.12
N LEU A 17 -27.03 -11.54 30.59
CA LEU A 17 -27.48 -12.09 29.30
C LEU A 17 -26.63 -11.60 28.13
N VAL A 18 -26.29 -10.31 28.10
CA VAL A 18 -25.42 -9.73 27.07
C VAL A 18 -24.01 -10.32 27.16
N ILE A 19 -23.46 -10.44 28.36
CA ILE A 19 -22.14 -11.08 28.58
C ILE A 19 -22.20 -12.56 28.22
N GLY A 20 -23.26 -13.28 28.57
CA GLY A 20 -23.44 -14.70 28.25
C GLY A 20 -23.58 -14.94 26.75
N VAL A 21 -24.31 -14.08 26.05
CA VAL A 21 -24.45 -14.12 24.58
C VAL A 21 -23.13 -13.73 23.92
N ALA A 22 -22.43 -12.70 24.40
CA ALA A 22 -21.12 -12.31 23.90
C ALA A 22 -20.07 -13.42 24.11
N PHE A 23 -20.07 -14.08 25.26
CA PHE A 23 -19.19 -15.21 25.56
C PHE A 23 -19.54 -16.44 24.71
N PHE A 24 -20.83 -16.72 24.50
CA PHE A 24 -21.27 -17.79 23.62
C PHE A 24 -20.86 -17.52 22.17
N ILE A 25 -21.08 -16.31 21.64
CA ILE A 25 -20.64 -15.89 20.31
C ILE A 25 -19.11 -15.99 20.20
N TYR A 26 -18.36 -15.46 21.19
CA TYR A 26 -16.91 -15.56 21.26
C TYR A 26 -16.44 -17.03 21.22
N SER A 27 -17.09 -17.92 21.99
CA SER A 27 -16.76 -19.35 22.02
C SER A 27 -17.07 -20.08 20.70
N GLN A 28 -18.13 -19.66 19.99
CA GLN A 28 -18.49 -20.21 18.68
C GLN A 28 -17.55 -19.71 17.59
N VAL A 29 -17.12 -18.45 17.65
CA VAL A 29 -16.09 -17.88 16.77
C VAL A 29 -14.74 -18.61 16.99
N GLN A 30 -14.36 -18.85 18.24
CA GLN A 30 -13.16 -19.63 18.61
C GLN A 30 -13.24 -21.09 18.14
N LYS A 31 -14.40 -21.75 18.25
CA LYS A 31 -14.60 -23.12 17.71
C LYS A 31 -14.58 -23.19 16.17
N LYS A 32 -14.89 -22.09 15.48
CA LYS A 32 -14.82 -22.01 14.01
C LYS A 32 -13.39 -21.75 13.50
N LEU A 33 -12.48 -21.32 14.38
CA LEU A 33 -11.06 -21.09 14.10
C LEU A 33 -10.20 -22.38 14.17
N THR A 34 -10.75 -23.51 14.65
CA THR A 34 -9.99 -24.76 14.85
C THR A 34 -10.02 -25.74 13.67
N GLU A 35 -10.76 -25.47 12.59
CA GLU A 35 -10.64 -26.26 11.35
C GLU A 35 -9.59 -25.62 10.43
N PRO A 36 -8.54 -26.36 10.02
CA PRO A 36 -7.54 -25.83 9.10
C PRO A 36 -8.18 -25.33 7.81
N LYS A 37 -7.96 -24.07 7.47
CA LYS A 37 -8.40 -23.49 6.19
C LYS A 37 -7.19 -23.20 5.31
N PRO A 38 -7.22 -23.54 4.00
CA PRO A 38 -6.18 -23.09 3.10
C PRO A 38 -6.22 -21.56 2.98
N SER A 39 -5.05 -20.95 2.87
CA SER A 39 -4.89 -19.55 2.52
C SER A 39 -5.16 -19.33 1.03
N ASN A 40 -5.52 -18.11 0.64
CA ASN A 40 -5.65 -17.74 -0.77
C ASN A 40 -4.29 -17.80 -1.48
N TYR A 41 -3.21 -17.48 -0.74
CA TYR A 41 -1.84 -17.65 -1.20
C TYR A 41 -1.55 -19.09 -1.63
N GLU A 42 -1.85 -20.10 -0.80
CA GLU A 42 -1.60 -21.51 -1.12
C GLU A 42 -2.40 -21.99 -2.34
N LEU A 43 -3.66 -21.54 -2.47
CA LEU A 43 -4.51 -21.88 -3.61
C LEU A 43 -3.90 -21.39 -4.93
N CYS A 44 -3.49 -20.12 -4.98
CA CYS A 44 -2.95 -19.54 -6.20
C CYS A 44 -1.51 -19.97 -6.49
N ARG A 45 -0.72 -20.27 -5.46
CA ARG A 45 0.70 -20.64 -5.60
C ARG A 45 0.91 -21.84 -6.51
N ASN A 46 -0.04 -22.77 -6.55
CA ASN A 46 0.09 -24.00 -7.34
C ASN A 46 0.05 -23.77 -8.87
N ALA A 47 -0.44 -22.63 -9.35
CA ALA A 47 -0.43 -22.32 -10.78
C ALA A 47 0.99 -21.95 -11.25
N GLN A 48 1.45 -22.56 -12.34
CA GLN A 48 2.81 -22.32 -12.88
C GLN A 48 3.06 -20.83 -13.17
N ILE A 49 2.07 -20.11 -13.70
CA ILE A 49 2.16 -18.66 -13.99
C ILE A 49 2.42 -17.81 -12.73
N ASN A 50 2.14 -18.33 -11.53
CA ASN A 50 2.39 -17.66 -10.25
C ASN A 50 3.76 -18.04 -9.65
N GLN A 51 4.61 -18.73 -10.42
CA GLN A 51 5.96 -19.15 -10.05
C GLN A 51 6.98 -18.24 -10.73
N PRO A 52 7.89 -17.57 -9.99
CA PRO A 52 8.95 -16.76 -10.61
C PRO A 52 9.78 -17.53 -11.65
N SER A 53 10.02 -18.82 -11.41
CA SER A 53 10.79 -19.71 -12.28
C SER A 53 10.07 -20.12 -13.57
N TYR A 54 8.78 -19.82 -13.72
CA TYR A 54 8.06 -20.04 -14.98
C TYR A 54 8.54 -19.11 -16.09
N TYR A 55 9.03 -17.92 -15.72
CA TYR A 55 9.47 -16.89 -16.65
C TYR A 55 10.99 -16.97 -16.88
N PRO A 56 11.45 -17.26 -18.11
CA PRO A 56 12.87 -17.30 -18.44
C PRO A 56 13.58 -16.01 -18.04
N ILE A 57 14.80 -16.09 -17.51
CA ILE A 57 15.56 -14.89 -17.10
C ILE A 57 15.89 -14.02 -18.31
N ASN A 58 16.36 -14.65 -19.38
CA ASN A 58 16.61 -13.97 -20.65
C ASN A 58 15.28 -13.73 -21.38
N GLN A 59 15.06 -12.49 -21.79
CA GLN A 59 13.85 -12.02 -22.47
C GLN A 59 14.24 -11.45 -23.84
N THR A 60 13.37 -11.57 -24.83
CA THR A 60 13.60 -11.11 -26.22
C THR A 60 12.63 -9.99 -26.61
N LEU A 61 12.01 -9.34 -25.62
CA LEU A 61 11.08 -8.24 -25.81
C LEU A 61 11.73 -7.06 -26.55
N SER A 62 11.00 -6.45 -27.48
CA SER A 62 11.47 -5.24 -28.15
C SER A 62 11.43 -4.05 -27.18
N SER A 63 12.57 -3.37 -27.02
CA SER A 63 12.67 -2.15 -26.21
C SER A 63 11.87 -0.97 -26.78
N SER A 64 11.35 -1.07 -28.00
CA SER A 64 10.42 -0.09 -28.58
C SER A 64 8.97 -0.29 -28.13
N LEU A 65 8.62 -1.47 -27.64
CA LEU A 65 7.26 -1.87 -27.25
C LEU A 65 7.13 -2.08 -25.74
N TYR A 66 8.22 -2.50 -25.10
CA TYR A 66 8.28 -2.83 -23.70
C TYR A 66 9.41 -2.08 -23.00
N GLN A 67 9.18 -1.72 -21.75
CA GLN A 67 10.17 -1.13 -20.85
C GLN A 67 10.34 -2.03 -19.62
N PRO A 68 11.54 -2.13 -19.03
CA PRO A 68 11.70 -2.74 -17.72
C PRO A 68 10.96 -1.89 -16.67
N VAL A 69 10.38 -2.53 -15.66
CA VAL A 69 9.67 -1.81 -14.57
C VAL A 69 10.61 -0.89 -13.77
N SER A 70 11.89 -1.26 -13.69
CA SER A 70 12.96 -0.48 -13.08
C SER A 70 14.30 -0.95 -13.63
N GLU A 71 15.34 -0.16 -13.43
CA GLU A 71 16.70 -0.55 -13.82
C GLU A 71 17.15 -1.83 -13.11
N TRP A 72 16.99 -1.92 -11.78
CA TRP A 72 17.34 -3.12 -11.02
C TRP A 72 16.11 -3.87 -10.54
N ILE A 73 15.94 -5.09 -11.05
CA ILE A 73 14.84 -5.99 -10.71
C ILE A 73 15.40 -7.33 -10.29
N GLY A 74 14.82 -7.92 -9.24
CA GLY A 74 15.19 -9.27 -8.85
C GLY A 74 14.29 -9.87 -7.80
N ARG A 75 14.62 -11.11 -7.44
CA ARG A 75 13.92 -11.87 -6.42
C ARG A 75 14.72 -11.88 -5.13
N LEU A 76 14.05 -11.54 -4.03
CA LEU A 76 14.62 -11.69 -2.70
C LEU A 76 14.59 -13.17 -2.29
N ILE A 77 15.72 -13.63 -1.77
CA ILE A 77 15.91 -15.00 -1.31
C ILE A 77 16.45 -14.92 0.13
N GLN A 78 15.78 -15.60 1.05
CA GLN A 78 16.27 -15.72 2.41
C GLN A 78 17.54 -16.60 2.43
N PRO A 79 18.64 -16.15 3.05
CA PRO A 79 19.84 -16.97 3.13
C PRO A 79 19.58 -18.24 3.97
N PRO A 80 20.27 -19.35 3.67
CA PRO A 80 20.32 -20.52 4.56
C PRO A 80 20.72 -20.13 5.98
N LYS A 81 20.21 -20.86 7.00
CA LYS A 81 20.44 -20.51 8.41
C LYS A 81 21.92 -20.46 8.81
N ASP A 82 22.76 -21.27 8.17
CA ASP A 82 24.21 -21.34 8.36
C ASP A 82 24.98 -20.23 7.63
N GLU A 83 24.38 -19.59 6.63
CA GLU A 83 24.94 -18.45 5.91
C GLU A 83 24.44 -17.09 6.43
N ARG A 84 23.48 -17.11 7.36
CA ARG A 84 22.88 -15.93 7.97
C ARG A 84 23.90 -15.16 8.81
N THR A 85 23.90 -13.83 8.66
CA THR A 85 24.74 -12.90 9.43
C THR A 85 23.87 -11.97 10.27
N THR A 86 24.48 -11.21 11.18
CA THR A 86 23.79 -10.19 11.99
C THR A 86 23.62 -8.84 11.27
N ASP A 87 24.14 -8.71 10.04
CA ASP A 87 24.18 -7.43 9.31
C ASP A 87 22.94 -7.21 8.43
N ASP A 88 21.83 -7.93 8.68
CA ASP A 88 20.59 -7.92 7.89
C ASP A 88 20.84 -8.00 6.37
N LEU A 89 21.36 -9.16 5.94
CA LEU A 89 21.75 -9.41 4.56
C LEU A 89 20.88 -10.50 3.95
N VAL A 90 20.43 -10.29 2.72
CA VAL A 90 19.66 -11.26 1.93
C VAL A 90 20.35 -11.57 0.59
N LEU A 91 19.88 -12.63 -0.07
CA LEU A 91 20.30 -12.98 -1.41
C LEU A 91 19.35 -12.33 -2.43
N PHE A 92 19.89 -11.91 -3.57
CA PHE A 92 19.16 -11.23 -4.63
C PHE A 92 19.48 -11.87 -5.98
N GLU A 93 18.50 -12.55 -6.58
CA GLU A 93 18.60 -13.10 -7.92
C GLU A 93 18.28 -12.01 -8.95
N VAL A 94 19.28 -11.59 -9.71
CA VAL A 94 19.17 -10.45 -10.64
C VAL A 94 18.40 -10.87 -11.90
N TYR A 95 17.30 -10.18 -12.19
CA TYR A 95 16.49 -10.37 -13.40
C TYR A 95 16.66 -9.26 -14.44
N HIS A 96 16.96 -8.04 -14.00
CA HIS A 96 17.27 -6.91 -14.86
C HIS A 96 18.21 -5.95 -14.11
N THR A 97 19.08 -5.27 -14.84
CA THR A 97 20.06 -4.32 -14.32
C THR A 97 20.49 -3.33 -15.41
N ALA A 98 21.28 -2.31 -15.04
CA ALA A 98 21.88 -1.37 -15.98
C ALA A 98 22.82 -2.09 -16.99
N PRO A 99 23.01 -1.55 -18.21
CA PRO A 99 23.83 -2.19 -19.25
C PRO A 99 25.25 -2.55 -18.80
N GLU A 100 25.87 -1.76 -17.93
CA GLU A 100 27.21 -1.99 -17.40
C GLU A 100 27.32 -3.21 -16.47
N TYR A 101 26.21 -3.67 -15.89
CA TYR A 101 26.15 -4.84 -14.99
C TYR A 101 25.43 -6.03 -15.61
N GLN A 102 25.20 -6.03 -16.92
CA GLN A 102 24.44 -7.07 -17.63
C GLN A 102 24.95 -8.50 -17.37
N HIS A 103 26.24 -8.67 -17.07
CA HIS A 103 26.83 -9.97 -16.71
C HIS A 103 26.27 -10.57 -15.41
N LEU A 104 25.67 -9.75 -14.54
CA LEU A 104 25.03 -10.19 -13.30
C LEU A 104 23.63 -10.76 -13.51
N VAL A 105 22.99 -10.54 -14.67
CA VAL A 105 21.65 -11.08 -14.94
C VAL A 105 21.67 -12.61 -14.86
N GLY A 106 20.78 -13.16 -14.04
CA GLY A 106 20.69 -14.58 -13.71
C GLY A 106 21.65 -15.06 -12.61
N GLN A 107 22.48 -14.18 -12.07
CA GLN A 107 23.32 -14.49 -10.90
C GLN A 107 22.59 -14.18 -9.60
N ILE A 108 23.00 -14.87 -8.54
CA ILE A 108 22.61 -14.56 -7.18
C ILE A 108 23.73 -13.74 -6.54
N VAL A 109 23.42 -12.50 -6.22
CA VAL A 109 24.31 -11.58 -5.50
C VAL A 109 23.77 -11.35 -4.11
N THR A 110 24.52 -10.61 -3.30
CA THR A 110 24.07 -10.30 -1.93
C THR A 110 23.59 -8.87 -1.83
N LEU A 111 22.52 -8.65 -1.08
CA LEU A 111 21.88 -7.35 -0.89
C LEU A 111 21.88 -7.00 0.59
N GLY A 112 22.37 -5.82 0.93
CA GLY A 112 22.38 -5.31 2.30
C GLY A 112 22.22 -3.80 2.35
N TRP A 113 22.27 -3.24 3.57
CA TRP A 113 22.14 -1.81 3.79
C TRP A 113 23.45 -1.05 3.58
N SER A 114 23.35 0.14 3.01
CA SER A 114 24.48 1.07 2.94
C SER A 114 24.94 1.46 4.35
N LYS A 115 26.26 1.57 4.55
CA LYS A 115 26.83 2.07 5.81
C LYS A 115 27.01 3.59 5.82
N ASP A 116 26.97 4.20 4.64
CA ASP A 116 27.28 5.62 4.43
C ASP A 116 26.01 6.48 4.29
N ALA A 117 24.84 5.87 4.07
CA ALA A 117 23.58 6.59 3.97
C ALA A 117 23.11 7.09 5.35
N PRO A 118 22.76 8.39 5.50
CA PRO A 118 22.28 8.93 6.78
C PRO A 118 21.04 8.19 7.32
N GLY A 119 21.01 7.93 8.62
CA GLY A 119 19.85 7.35 9.33
C GLY A 119 19.56 5.87 9.06
N ILE A 120 20.15 5.24 8.04
CA ILE A 120 19.78 3.87 7.64
C ILE A 120 20.19 2.82 8.69
N GLN A 121 21.35 2.99 9.32
CA GLN A 121 21.82 2.06 10.35
C GLN A 121 20.95 2.16 11.62
N ASP A 122 20.48 3.36 11.94
CA ASP A 122 19.55 3.57 13.05
C ASP A 122 18.18 2.96 12.76
N TYR A 123 17.67 3.09 11.52
CA TYR A 123 16.48 2.38 11.05
C TYR A 123 16.59 0.87 11.24
N VAL A 124 17.64 0.27 10.66
CA VAL A 124 17.86 -1.18 10.70
C VAL A 124 17.92 -1.66 12.14
N LYS A 125 18.70 -0.99 12.99
CA LYS A 125 18.81 -1.31 14.40
C LYS A 125 17.47 -1.18 15.14
N ARG A 126 16.68 -0.14 14.85
CA ARG A 126 15.40 0.16 15.52
C ARG A 126 14.34 -0.93 15.27
N VAL A 127 14.34 -1.54 14.09
CA VAL A 127 13.32 -2.54 13.72
C VAL A 127 13.84 -3.98 13.71
N THR A 128 15.12 -4.18 14.00
CA THR A 128 15.69 -5.52 14.17
C THR A 128 15.17 -6.13 15.47
N THR A 129 14.56 -7.31 15.38
CA THR A 129 13.95 -7.98 16.53
C THR A 129 14.15 -9.49 16.51
N ASP A 130 14.01 -10.14 17.66
CA ASP A 130 13.96 -11.59 17.76
C ASP A 130 12.53 -12.06 17.45
N ILE A 131 12.38 -13.16 16.72
CA ILE A 131 11.07 -13.66 16.29
C ILE A 131 10.77 -15.01 16.95
N ASN A 132 9.71 -15.05 17.76
CA ASN A 132 9.21 -16.25 18.41
C ASN A 132 7.69 -16.27 18.37
N PHE A 133 7.11 -17.26 17.67
CA PHE A 133 5.67 -17.29 17.48
C PHE A 133 4.94 -17.60 18.79
N ASN A 134 3.93 -16.77 19.11
CA ASN A 134 3.01 -17.02 20.20
C ASN A 134 1.80 -17.88 19.75
N GLN A 135 0.93 -18.28 20.68
CA GLN A 135 -0.24 -19.11 20.36
C GLN A 135 -1.22 -18.42 19.40
N ALA A 136 -1.39 -17.09 19.49
CA ALA A 136 -2.28 -16.35 18.61
C ALA A 136 -1.78 -16.38 17.15
N THR A 137 -0.46 -16.32 16.93
CA THR A 137 0.15 -16.52 15.62
C THR A 137 -0.13 -17.92 15.07
N ILE A 138 0.01 -18.96 15.91
CA ILE A 138 -0.30 -20.35 15.51
C ILE A 138 -1.78 -20.53 15.17
N ASP A 139 -2.68 -19.94 15.95
CA ASP A 139 -4.13 -20.00 15.69
C ASP A 139 -4.48 -19.25 14.40
N SER A 140 -3.84 -18.10 14.13
CA SER A 140 -4.00 -17.32 12.90
C SER A 140 -3.52 -18.10 11.67
N ILE A 141 -2.37 -18.77 11.75
CA ILE A 141 -1.87 -19.67 10.69
C ILE A 141 -2.90 -20.78 10.41
N THR A 142 -3.45 -21.39 11.47
CA THR A 142 -4.48 -22.44 11.35
C THR A 142 -5.75 -21.91 10.67
N GLY A 143 -6.08 -20.64 10.90
CA GLY A 143 -7.17 -19.92 10.22
C GLY A 143 -6.93 -19.56 8.75
N GLY A 144 -5.77 -19.91 8.19
CA GLY A 144 -5.42 -19.68 6.79
C GLY A 144 -4.82 -18.29 6.51
N THR A 145 -4.29 -17.62 7.52
CA THR A 145 -3.52 -16.38 7.37
C THR A 145 -2.06 -16.70 7.07
N ILE A 146 -1.41 -15.90 6.21
CA ILE A 146 0.01 -16.05 5.92
C ILE A 146 0.88 -15.32 6.94
N HIS A 147 1.90 -16.01 7.45
CA HIS A 147 2.87 -15.53 8.41
C HIS A 147 4.31 -15.85 7.93
N PRO A 148 5.33 -15.13 8.42
CA PRO A 148 6.73 -15.35 8.05
C PRO A 148 7.30 -16.59 8.76
N VAL A 149 6.74 -17.77 8.50
CA VAL A 149 7.06 -19.03 9.20
C VAL A 149 8.54 -19.40 9.15
N ARG A 150 9.27 -18.92 8.13
CA ARG A 150 10.71 -19.16 7.96
C ARG A 150 11.58 -18.35 8.93
N LEU A 151 11.00 -17.34 9.59
CA LEU A 151 11.66 -16.50 10.58
C LEU A 151 11.44 -16.97 12.03
N ASN A 152 10.56 -17.95 12.26
CA ASN A 152 10.24 -18.40 13.61
C ASN A 152 11.48 -18.99 14.31
N ASN A 153 11.73 -18.55 15.55
CA ASN A 153 12.89 -18.85 16.38
C ASN A 153 14.23 -18.34 15.81
N LEU A 154 14.21 -17.27 15.00
CA LEU A 154 15.42 -16.55 14.60
C LEU A 154 15.59 -15.31 15.47
N ASN A 155 16.83 -15.02 15.84
CA ASN A 155 17.19 -13.82 16.61
C ASN A 155 17.74 -12.74 15.69
N GLN A 156 17.60 -11.47 16.04
CA GLN A 156 18.17 -10.33 15.31
C GLN A 156 17.73 -10.28 13.84
N VAL A 157 16.45 -10.52 13.57
CA VAL A 157 15.88 -10.45 12.22
C VAL A 157 15.69 -8.98 11.85
N GLY A 158 16.38 -8.54 10.81
CA GLY A 158 16.27 -7.18 10.31
C GLY A 158 15.19 -6.98 9.23
N PRO A 159 15.01 -5.74 8.76
CA PRO A 159 13.97 -5.39 7.80
C PRO A 159 14.10 -6.08 6.44
N LEU A 160 15.30 -6.31 5.89
CA LEU A 160 15.48 -7.02 4.62
C LEU A 160 15.12 -8.50 4.76
N GLU A 161 15.61 -9.16 5.81
CA GLU A 161 15.26 -10.54 6.09
C GLU A 161 13.74 -10.71 6.28
N SER A 162 13.11 -9.80 7.01
CA SER A 162 11.65 -9.82 7.22
C SER A 162 10.86 -9.70 5.92
N LEU A 163 11.35 -8.91 4.96
CA LEU A 163 10.73 -8.74 3.65
C LEU A 163 10.94 -9.98 2.77
N ALA A 164 12.17 -10.51 2.70
CA ALA A 164 12.49 -11.70 1.91
C ALA A 164 11.75 -12.95 2.39
N ALA A 165 11.55 -13.06 3.70
CA ALA A 165 10.93 -14.21 4.36
C ALA A 165 9.44 -14.00 4.73
N ALA A 166 8.83 -12.90 4.29
CA ALA A 166 7.43 -12.55 4.59
C ALA A 166 6.41 -13.60 4.12
N ARG A 167 6.79 -14.40 3.10
CA ARG A 167 6.00 -15.50 2.55
C ARG A 167 6.69 -16.84 2.78
N PRO A 168 5.93 -17.97 2.72
CA PRO A 168 6.50 -19.31 2.87
C PRO A 168 7.61 -19.65 1.85
N ASP A 169 7.59 -19.04 0.66
CA ASP A 169 8.57 -19.27 -0.40
C ASP A 169 9.31 -17.98 -0.79
N ASP A 170 10.51 -18.12 -1.37
CA ASP A 170 11.23 -17.03 -2.02
C ASP A 170 10.56 -16.63 -3.34
N ASN A 171 9.57 -15.74 -3.26
CA ASN A 171 8.84 -15.23 -4.43
C ASN A 171 8.48 -13.75 -4.34
N VAL A 172 9.15 -13.01 -3.47
CA VAL A 172 9.03 -11.55 -3.40
C VAL A 172 9.93 -10.96 -4.49
N ILE A 173 9.28 -10.41 -5.52
CA ILE A 173 9.96 -9.71 -6.62
C ILE A 173 9.95 -8.23 -6.30
N VAL A 174 11.13 -7.62 -6.37
CA VAL A 174 11.34 -6.22 -6.01
C VAL A 174 12.11 -5.49 -7.09
N MET A 175 11.90 -4.19 -7.15
CA MET A 175 12.89 -3.25 -7.68
C MET A 175 13.71 -2.67 -6.53
N VAL A 176 14.98 -2.38 -6.78
CA VAL A 176 15.86 -1.67 -5.84
C VAL A 176 16.31 -0.36 -6.46
N LYS A 177 16.21 0.74 -5.71
CA LYS A 177 16.52 2.09 -6.19
C LYS A 177 18.00 2.38 -5.95
N ASN A 178 18.71 2.79 -7.01
CA ASN A 178 20.09 3.28 -6.97
C ASN A 178 21.07 2.43 -6.13
N PRO A 179 21.15 1.09 -6.31
CA PRO A 179 22.06 0.28 -5.53
C PRO A 179 23.52 0.61 -5.85
N VAL A 180 24.37 0.62 -4.83
CA VAL A 180 25.83 0.68 -5.01
C VAL A 180 26.35 -0.75 -5.19
N VAL A 181 26.96 -1.02 -6.34
CA VAL A 181 27.56 -2.32 -6.67
C VAL A 181 29.01 -2.36 -6.21
N THR A 182 29.39 -3.42 -5.49
CA THR A 182 30.77 -3.72 -5.13
C THR A 182 31.10 -5.14 -5.59
N GLU A 183 32.12 -5.27 -6.42
CA GLU A 183 32.60 -6.56 -6.93
C GLU A 183 33.97 -6.89 -6.30
N SER A 184 34.09 -8.12 -5.83
CA SER A 184 35.35 -8.71 -5.36
C SER A 184 35.62 -10.01 -6.12
N GLU A 185 36.83 -10.56 -6.03
CA GLU A 185 37.19 -11.82 -6.71
C GLU A 185 36.27 -13.00 -6.35
N THR A 186 35.61 -12.95 -5.18
CA THR A 186 34.81 -14.06 -4.65
C THR A 186 33.32 -13.77 -4.50
N ARG A 187 32.89 -12.50 -4.59
CA ARG A 187 31.50 -12.10 -4.28
C ARG A 187 31.14 -10.75 -4.88
N THR A 188 29.92 -10.64 -5.40
CA THR A 188 29.28 -9.37 -5.75
C THR A 188 28.23 -9.00 -4.69
N SER A 189 28.24 -7.74 -4.27
CA SER A 189 27.29 -7.20 -3.29
C SER A 189 26.66 -5.89 -3.78
N LEU A 190 25.37 -5.76 -3.53
CA LEU A 190 24.58 -4.55 -3.69
C LEU A 190 24.30 -3.96 -2.31
N THR A 191 24.45 -2.65 -2.18
CA THR A 191 24.00 -1.92 -0.98
C THR A 191 22.98 -0.86 -1.34
N ILE A 192 21.96 -0.71 -0.49
CA ILE A 192 20.82 0.21 -0.72
C ILE A 192 20.62 1.15 0.46
N ALA A 193 19.99 2.30 0.18
CA ALA A 193 19.67 3.33 1.17
C ALA A 193 18.15 3.42 1.47
N GLU A 194 17.33 2.62 0.79
CA GLU A 194 15.87 2.63 0.92
C GLU A 194 15.32 1.20 0.84
N ASP A 195 14.15 0.95 1.44
CA ASP A 195 13.44 -0.34 1.35
C ASP A 195 13.24 -0.76 -0.14
N PRO A 196 13.48 -2.03 -0.49
CA PRO A 196 13.09 -2.57 -1.79
C PRO A 196 11.58 -2.44 -2.02
N VAL A 197 11.18 -2.11 -3.25
CA VAL A 197 9.77 -1.91 -3.60
C VAL A 197 9.23 -3.14 -4.32
N GLN A 198 8.15 -3.72 -3.79
CA GLN A 198 7.52 -4.91 -4.37
C GLN A 198 6.82 -4.57 -5.69
N ILE A 199 7.08 -5.37 -6.72
CA ILE A 199 6.53 -5.19 -8.07
C ILE A 199 5.87 -6.46 -8.61
N THR A 200 5.10 -6.31 -9.69
CA THR A 200 4.57 -7.41 -10.51
C THR A 200 5.09 -7.25 -11.94
N GLY A 201 5.37 -8.36 -12.61
CA GLY A 201 6.06 -8.33 -13.90
C GLY A 201 7.52 -7.89 -13.79
N ARG A 202 8.26 -8.10 -14.87
CA ARG A 202 9.63 -7.58 -15.05
C ARG A 202 9.65 -6.44 -16.06
N PHE A 203 8.72 -6.48 -17.01
CA PHE A 203 8.56 -5.51 -18.09
C PHE A 203 7.12 -5.05 -18.15
N TYR A 204 6.90 -3.90 -18.78
CA TYR A 204 5.58 -3.39 -19.08
C TYR A 204 5.49 -2.83 -20.49
N GLY A 205 4.30 -2.90 -21.08
CA GLY A 205 3.97 -2.32 -22.39
C GLY A 205 2.65 -1.57 -22.32
N LEU A 206 2.37 -0.71 -23.30
CA LEU A 206 1.14 0.09 -23.38
C LEU A 206 0.32 -0.34 -24.59
N VAL A 207 -0.86 -0.91 -24.35
CA VAL A 207 -1.67 -1.56 -25.40
C VAL A 207 -3.15 -1.24 -25.30
N THR A 208 -3.88 -1.45 -26.39
CA THR A 208 -5.33 -1.70 -26.35
C THR A 208 -5.59 -3.17 -26.69
N ILE A 209 -6.62 -3.76 -26.08
CA ILE A 209 -7.00 -5.16 -26.29
C ILE A 209 -8.02 -5.21 -27.43
N ILE A 210 -7.69 -5.89 -28.53
CA ILE A 210 -8.53 -5.91 -29.73
C ILE A 210 -9.62 -6.98 -29.59
N LYS A 211 -9.22 -8.22 -29.32
CA LYS A 211 -10.15 -9.36 -29.18
C LYS A 211 -9.45 -10.55 -28.53
N ARG A 212 -10.27 -11.42 -27.93
CA ARG A 212 -9.86 -12.77 -27.54
C ARG A 212 -9.69 -13.68 -28.76
N GLU A 213 -8.66 -14.52 -28.75
CA GLU A 213 -8.38 -15.46 -29.86
C GLU A 213 -9.46 -16.54 -30.01
N ALA A 214 -9.98 -17.04 -28.89
CA ALA A 214 -11.09 -18.00 -28.83
C ALA A 214 -11.81 -17.90 -27.47
N GLN A 215 -13.09 -18.30 -27.40
CA GLN A 215 -13.97 -18.07 -26.24
C GLN A 215 -13.38 -18.46 -24.87
N GLU A 216 -12.68 -19.59 -24.78
CA GLU A 216 -12.06 -20.10 -23.54
C GLU A 216 -10.53 -19.92 -23.51
N SER A 217 -9.99 -19.10 -24.41
CA SER A 217 -8.56 -18.84 -24.50
C SER A 217 -8.17 -17.67 -23.62
N ASP A 218 -7.05 -17.80 -22.92
CA ASP A 218 -6.39 -16.68 -22.23
C ASP A 218 -5.55 -15.80 -23.18
N ARG A 219 -5.59 -16.06 -24.50
CA ARG A 219 -4.82 -15.32 -25.51
C ARG A 219 -5.64 -14.20 -26.13
N PHE A 220 -5.01 -13.04 -26.25
CA PHE A 220 -5.62 -11.82 -26.76
C PHE A 220 -4.71 -11.17 -27.80
N GLU A 221 -5.32 -10.73 -28.89
CA GLU A 221 -4.67 -9.84 -29.84
C GLU A 221 -4.71 -8.42 -29.29
N VAL A 222 -3.56 -7.74 -29.30
CA VAL A 222 -3.41 -6.38 -28.81
C VAL A 222 -2.73 -5.50 -29.85
N SER A 223 -2.98 -4.19 -29.77
CA SER A 223 -2.24 -3.18 -30.55
C SER A 223 -1.44 -2.31 -29.60
N HIS A 224 -0.15 -2.14 -29.90
CA HIS A 224 0.72 -1.27 -29.11
C HIS A 224 0.47 0.20 -29.37
N PHE A 225 0.70 1.02 -28.35
CA PHE A 225 0.71 2.47 -28.50
C PHE A 225 1.86 2.92 -29.38
N ASN A 226 1.56 3.81 -30.32
CA ASN A 226 2.53 4.40 -31.21
C ASN A 226 2.83 5.83 -30.75
N LYS A 227 4.07 6.04 -30.31
CA LYS A 227 4.54 7.33 -29.77
C LYS A 227 4.46 8.47 -30.79
N ASP A 228 4.53 8.18 -32.09
CA ASP A 228 4.50 9.18 -33.16
C ASP A 228 3.08 9.62 -33.51
N SER A 229 2.14 8.67 -33.64
CA SER A 229 0.73 8.96 -33.95
C SER A 229 -0.10 9.33 -32.71
N LYS A 230 0.40 8.97 -31.51
CA LYS A 230 -0.33 9.02 -30.22
C LYS A 230 -1.60 8.17 -30.22
N GLN A 231 -1.62 7.07 -30.99
CA GLN A 231 -2.75 6.16 -31.12
C GLN A 231 -2.33 4.70 -30.94
N PHE A 232 -3.29 3.79 -30.77
CA PHE A 232 -3.05 2.34 -30.75
C PHE A 232 -3.01 1.73 -32.16
N ASP A 233 -2.17 2.28 -33.02
CA ASP A 233 -1.93 1.81 -34.40
C ASP A 233 -0.51 1.25 -34.60
N GLY A 234 0.17 0.93 -33.50
CA GLY A 234 1.48 0.28 -33.52
C GLY A 234 1.42 -1.21 -33.89
N PRO A 235 2.55 -1.92 -33.74
CA PRO A 235 2.60 -3.36 -33.97
C PRO A 235 1.55 -4.12 -33.16
N GLN A 236 0.95 -5.14 -33.79
CA GLN A 236 0.02 -6.05 -33.13
C GLN A 236 0.72 -7.34 -32.75
N GLU A 237 0.35 -7.91 -31.61
CA GLU A 237 0.82 -9.22 -31.19
C GLU A 237 -0.22 -9.98 -30.36
N ILE A 238 0.07 -11.27 -30.14
CA ILE A 238 -0.72 -12.11 -29.23
C ILE A 238 -0.03 -12.14 -27.87
N ILE A 239 -0.74 -11.70 -26.85
CA ILE A 239 -0.33 -11.83 -25.45
C ILE A 239 -1.25 -12.81 -24.71
N ARG A 240 -0.87 -13.18 -23.48
CA ARG A 240 -1.71 -13.96 -22.58
C ARG A 240 -2.16 -13.13 -21.39
N ILE A 241 -3.47 -12.99 -21.20
CA ILE A 241 -4.09 -12.44 -19.99
C ILE A 241 -4.79 -13.60 -19.28
N PRO A 242 -4.17 -14.22 -18.26
CA PRO A 242 -4.67 -15.44 -17.66
C PRO A 242 -5.96 -15.24 -16.86
N GLN A 243 -6.88 -16.20 -16.92
CA GLN A 243 -7.92 -16.32 -15.89
C GLN A 243 -7.28 -16.87 -14.61
N VAL A 244 -7.37 -16.09 -13.53
CA VAL A 244 -6.66 -16.41 -12.29
C VAL A 244 -7.42 -17.41 -11.43
N VAL A 245 -6.68 -18.05 -10.51
CA VAL A 245 -7.25 -18.95 -9.50
C VAL A 245 -8.09 -18.13 -8.53
N ALA A 246 -9.34 -18.57 -8.32
CA ALA A 246 -10.23 -17.96 -7.36
C ALA A 246 -9.76 -18.14 -5.91
N ASP A 247 -10.13 -17.20 -5.05
CA ASP A 247 -9.91 -17.29 -3.61
C ASP A 247 -10.78 -18.38 -2.96
N ARG A 248 -10.62 -18.57 -1.65
CA ARG A 248 -11.38 -19.58 -0.89
C ARG A 248 -12.90 -19.37 -0.90
N ASP A 249 -13.37 -18.17 -1.22
CA ASP A 249 -14.78 -17.81 -1.34
C ASP A 249 -15.28 -17.95 -2.80
N GLY A 250 -14.43 -18.46 -3.70
CA GLY A 250 -14.74 -18.66 -5.11
C GLY A 250 -14.75 -17.37 -5.92
N ILE A 251 -14.10 -16.31 -5.43
CA ILE A 251 -13.99 -15.00 -6.08
C ILE A 251 -12.60 -14.85 -6.67
N PRO A 252 -12.46 -14.72 -8.00
CA PRO A 252 -11.16 -14.37 -8.59
C PRO A 252 -10.86 -12.89 -8.34
N ARG A 253 -9.61 -12.56 -7.99
CA ARG A 253 -9.14 -11.18 -7.82
C ARG A 253 -9.24 -10.33 -9.10
N SER A 254 -9.14 -11.01 -10.24
CA SER A 254 -9.36 -10.42 -11.57
C SER A 254 -9.98 -11.47 -12.50
N THR A 255 -10.76 -11.02 -13.48
CA THR A 255 -11.20 -11.89 -14.57
C THR A 255 -10.77 -11.29 -15.90
N ASN A 256 -10.43 -12.17 -16.84
CA ASN A 256 -10.16 -11.76 -18.22
C ASN A 256 -11.43 -11.70 -19.07
N SER A 257 -12.60 -12.10 -18.53
CA SER A 257 -13.87 -12.11 -19.26
C SER A 257 -14.25 -10.71 -19.72
N GLN A 258 -14.53 -10.53 -21.02
CA GLN A 258 -14.96 -9.25 -21.60
C GLN A 258 -14.01 -8.08 -21.32
N ILE A 259 -12.71 -8.34 -21.12
CA ILE A 259 -11.74 -7.27 -20.86
C ILE A 259 -11.54 -6.36 -22.08
N GLU A 260 -11.71 -6.91 -23.29
CA GLU A 260 -11.74 -6.16 -24.56
C GLU A 260 -12.91 -5.17 -24.64
N ASP A 261 -14.02 -5.46 -23.94
CA ASP A 261 -15.22 -4.62 -23.89
C ASP A 261 -15.20 -3.64 -22.70
N SER A 262 -14.12 -3.63 -21.92
CA SER A 262 -13.99 -2.76 -20.75
C SER A 262 -14.07 -1.28 -21.15
N PRO A 263 -14.83 -0.43 -20.42
CA PRO A 263 -14.96 0.99 -20.76
C PRO A 263 -13.63 1.77 -20.80
N LEU A 264 -12.59 1.26 -20.14
CA LEU A 264 -11.26 1.88 -20.10
C LEU A 264 -10.33 1.42 -21.23
N ASN A 265 -10.72 0.41 -22.01
CA ASN A 265 -9.86 -0.20 -23.03
C ASN A 265 -9.51 0.76 -24.18
N SER A 266 -10.38 1.74 -24.48
CA SER A 266 -10.14 2.74 -25.52
C SER A 266 -8.97 3.68 -25.20
N ALA A 267 -8.76 3.99 -23.91
CA ALA A 267 -7.61 4.76 -23.45
C ALA A 267 -6.33 3.91 -23.30
N GLY A 268 -6.50 2.59 -23.29
CA GLY A 268 -5.45 1.57 -23.19
C GLY A 268 -5.07 1.16 -21.77
N TRP A 269 -4.26 0.12 -21.72
CA TRP A 269 -3.77 -0.54 -20.53
C TRP A 269 -2.25 -0.60 -20.57
N TYR A 270 -1.62 -0.23 -19.47
CA TYR A 270 -0.28 -0.71 -19.19
C TYR A 270 -0.40 -2.17 -18.72
N ILE A 271 0.25 -3.08 -19.43
CA ILE A 271 0.33 -4.50 -19.08
C ILE A 271 1.70 -4.79 -18.49
N TYR A 272 1.74 -5.42 -17.32
CA TYR A 272 2.97 -5.75 -16.59
C TYR A 272 3.16 -7.26 -16.60
N GLY A 273 4.35 -7.75 -16.96
CA GLY A 273 4.57 -9.18 -17.14
C GLY A 273 5.97 -9.54 -17.61
N ALA A 274 6.08 -10.72 -18.20
CA ALA A 274 7.27 -11.24 -18.86
C ALA A 274 6.86 -12.33 -19.87
N GLN A 275 7.74 -12.67 -20.80
CA GLN A 275 7.55 -13.80 -21.70
C GLN A 275 7.61 -15.12 -20.93
N ASP A 276 6.73 -16.04 -21.31
CA ASP A 276 6.79 -17.44 -20.91
C ASP A 276 7.86 -18.21 -21.72
N PRO A 277 8.06 -19.53 -21.47
CA PRO A 277 9.02 -20.33 -22.22
C PRO A 277 8.72 -20.44 -23.73
N ASP A 278 7.50 -20.15 -24.17
CA ASP A 278 7.11 -20.15 -25.59
C ASP A 278 7.32 -18.77 -26.24
N GLY A 279 7.80 -17.78 -25.47
CA GLY A 279 8.06 -16.42 -25.95
C GLY A 279 6.83 -15.51 -25.96
N ILE A 280 5.68 -15.96 -25.43
CA ILE A 280 4.45 -15.17 -25.36
C ILE A 280 4.49 -14.29 -24.11
N PHE A 281 4.24 -12.99 -24.26
CA PHE A 281 4.12 -12.10 -23.11
C PHE A 281 2.90 -12.48 -22.26
N VAL A 282 3.12 -12.85 -21.00
CA VAL A 282 2.05 -13.16 -20.06
C VAL A 282 1.87 -12.00 -19.09
N THR A 283 0.69 -11.40 -19.13
CA THR A 283 0.29 -10.32 -18.24
C THR A 283 0.10 -10.87 -16.82
N GLN A 284 0.79 -10.27 -15.88
CA GLN A 284 0.72 -10.52 -14.44
C GLN A 284 0.01 -9.37 -13.69
N GLY A 285 -0.04 -8.17 -14.28
CA GLY A 285 -0.81 -7.05 -13.77
C GLY A 285 -1.24 -6.08 -14.87
N ILE A 286 -2.28 -5.30 -14.60
CA ILE A 286 -2.83 -4.29 -15.51
C ILE A 286 -3.02 -2.95 -14.81
N GLU A 287 -2.89 -1.87 -15.55
CA GLU A 287 -3.13 -0.51 -15.05
C GLU A 287 -3.82 0.31 -16.15
N PRO A 288 -5.04 0.81 -15.92
CA PRO A 288 -5.73 1.61 -16.93
C PRO A 288 -5.03 2.95 -17.12
N ARG A 289 -4.59 3.25 -18.35
CA ARG A 289 -3.86 4.49 -18.66
C ARG A 289 -4.66 5.73 -18.24
N ALA A 290 -5.97 5.74 -18.49
CA ALA A 290 -6.86 6.86 -18.19
C ALA A 290 -6.80 7.34 -16.73
N LEU A 291 -6.55 6.45 -15.77
CA LEU A 291 -6.55 6.81 -14.35
C LEU A 291 -5.28 7.50 -13.89
N MET A 292 -4.20 7.34 -14.65
CA MET A 292 -2.87 7.82 -14.27
C MET A 292 -2.51 9.12 -14.97
N MET A 293 -3.22 9.50 -16.05
CA MET A 293 -2.96 10.75 -16.77
C MET A 293 -3.30 11.98 -15.92
N LEU A 294 -2.58 13.08 -16.15
CA LEU A 294 -2.92 14.38 -15.58
C LEU A 294 -4.09 15.07 -16.31
N GLU A 295 -5.15 14.32 -16.60
CA GLU A 295 -6.37 14.77 -17.25
C GLU A 295 -7.58 14.28 -16.44
N PRO A 296 -8.07 15.06 -15.46
CA PRO A 296 -9.13 14.58 -14.58
C PRO A 296 -10.48 14.62 -15.31
N ASP A 297 -11.35 13.64 -15.05
CA ASP A 297 -12.71 13.63 -15.61
C ASP A 297 -13.55 14.82 -15.11
N GLN A 298 -13.21 15.34 -13.92
CA GLN A 298 -13.89 16.48 -13.32
C GLN A 298 -12.93 17.31 -12.47
N VAL A 299 -13.08 18.63 -12.52
CA VAL A 299 -12.47 19.55 -11.56
C VAL A 299 -13.55 20.16 -10.67
N ILE A 300 -13.30 20.18 -9.36
CA ILE A 300 -14.16 20.80 -8.35
C ILE A 300 -13.30 21.86 -7.63
N LEU A 301 -13.78 23.09 -7.65
CA LEU A 301 -13.09 24.22 -7.04
C LEU A 301 -13.77 24.59 -5.73
N GLY A 302 -12.98 25.07 -4.76
CA GLY A 302 -13.48 25.52 -3.48
C GLY A 302 -13.48 24.43 -2.39
N VAL A 303 -13.31 24.88 -1.15
CA VAL A 303 -13.18 24.00 0.02
C VAL A 303 -14.50 23.28 0.33
N GLU A 304 -15.64 23.98 0.31
CA GLU A 304 -16.93 23.42 0.71
C GLU A 304 -17.39 22.31 -0.24
N GLU A 305 -17.30 22.55 -1.54
CA GLU A 305 -17.63 21.60 -2.59
C GLU A 305 -16.68 20.40 -2.58
N GLY A 306 -15.38 20.63 -2.36
CA GLY A 306 -14.40 19.56 -2.24
C GLY A 306 -14.64 18.67 -1.01
N VAL A 307 -14.93 19.26 0.16
CA VAL A 307 -15.27 18.49 1.37
C VAL A 307 -16.56 17.70 1.18
N THR A 308 -17.57 18.29 0.53
CA THR A 308 -18.82 17.60 0.18
C THR A 308 -18.54 16.41 -0.73
N TYR A 309 -17.67 16.57 -1.73
CA TYR A 309 -17.28 15.47 -2.61
C TYR A 309 -16.64 14.31 -1.82
N ILE A 310 -15.67 14.60 -0.97
CA ILE A 310 -14.94 13.59 -0.18
C ILE A 310 -15.90 12.78 0.68
N LYS A 311 -16.75 13.46 1.47
CA LYS A 311 -17.59 12.80 2.48
C LYS A 311 -18.81 12.08 1.90
N GLU A 312 -19.38 12.63 0.82
CA GLU A 312 -20.66 12.18 0.30
C GLU A 312 -20.52 11.55 -1.09
N LYS A 313 -19.95 12.28 -2.06
CA LYS A 313 -20.02 11.93 -3.49
C LYS A 313 -19.04 10.86 -3.92
N ASN A 314 -17.88 10.75 -3.29
CA ASN A 314 -16.84 9.79 -3.65
C ASN A 314 -17.32 8.33 -3.61
N TRP A 315 -18.21 8.00 -2.68
CA TRP A 315 -18.76 6.65 -2.48
C TRP A 315 -20.25 6.53 -2.83
N GLU A 316 -20.85 7.58 -3.42
CA GLU A 316 -22.26 7.61 -3.78
C GLU A 316 -22.59 6.58 -4.87
N ASN A 317 -23.69 5.85 -4.72
CA ASN A 317 -24.17 4.87 -5.72
C ASN A 317 -23.12 3.82 -6.13
N THR A 318 -22.24 3.40 -5.21
CA THR A 318 -21.11 2.50 -5.51
C THR A 318 -21.55 1.26 -6.30
N GLU A 319 -22.66 0.61 -5.92
CA GLU A 319 -23.18 -0.59 -6.62
C GLU A 319 -23.51 -0.31 -8.09
N GLN A 320 -24.13 0.83 -8.39
CA GLN A 320 -24.52 1.22 -9.75
C GLN A 320 -23.33 1.65 -10.60
N GLN A 321 -22.19 1.94 -9.98
CA GLN A 321 -20.96 2.36 -10.66
C GLN A 321 -20.05 1.20 -11.04
N LYS A 322 -20.50 -0.06 -10.93
CA LYS A 322 -19.71 -1.22 -11.33
C LYS A 322 -19.10 -1.07 -12.73
N SER A 323 -17.85 -1.52 -12.87
CA SER A 323 -17.05 -1.46 -14.09
C SER A 323 -16.77 -0.05 -14.60
N THR A 324 -16.96 0.96 -13.75
CA THR A 324 -16.57 2.34 -14.03
C THR A 324 -15.39 2.75 -13.16
N ALA A 325 -14.69 3.77 -13.63
CA ALA A 325 -13.69 4.49 -12.87
C ALA A 325 -13.84 5.98 -13.15
N LYS A 326 -13.35 6.81 -12.24
CA LYS A 326 -13.42 8.26 -12.34
C LYS A 326 -12.24 8.92 -11.65
N THR A 327 -11.73 9.99 -12.23
CA THR A 327 -10.72 10.87 -11.65
C THR A 327 -11.32 12.24 -11.37
N VAL A 328 -11.05 12.80 -10.19
CA VAL A 328 -11.57 14.13 -9.80
C VAL A 328 -10.46 14.95 -9.15
N LEU A 329 -10.19 16.13 -9.68
CA LEU A 329 -9.28 17.10 -9.07
C LEU A 329 -10.07 18.08 -8.20
N LEU A 330 -9.75 18.13 -6.91
CA LEU A 330 -10.25 19.11 -5.96
C LEU A 330 -9.17 20.17 -5.72
N ASP A 331 -9.50 21.44 -5.94
CA ASP A 331 -8.57 22.53 -5.70
C ASP A 331 -9.24 23.66 -4.89
N PRO A 332 -8.80 23.92 -3.65
CA PRO A 332 -9.42 24.91 -2.78
C PRO A 332 -9.01 26.35 -3.13
N LEU A 333 -7.98 26.55 -3.96
CA LEU A 333 -7.35 27.84 -4.22
C LEU A 333 -7.41 28.28 -5.69
N ALA A 334 -7.74 27.39 -6.62
CA ALA A 334 -7.88 27.74 -8.03
C ALA A 334 -9.22 28.42 -8.30
N GLU A 335 -9.19 29.46 -9.13
CA GLU A 335 -10.41 30.12 -9.61
C GLU A 335 -10.96 29.47 -10.89
N GLN A 336 -10.13 28.72 -11.63
CA GLN A 336 -10.48 28.08 -12.91
C GLN A 336 -9.89 26.66 -13.01
N PRO A 337 -10.57 25.71 -13.68
CA PRO A 337 -10.10 24.33 -13.84
C PRO A 337 -8.69 24.18 -14.43
N GLU A 338 -8.35 24.96 -15.46
CA GLU A 338 -7.06 24.88 -16.14
C GLU A 338 -5.90 25.31 -15.23
N ALA A 339 -6.17 26.27 -14.34
CA ALA A 339 -5.22 26.70 -13.31
C ALA A 339 -5.02 25.62 -12.24
N ALA A 340 -6.03 24.80 -11.93
CA ALA A 340 -5.90 23.68 -11.01
C ALA A 340 -5.03 22.56 -11.62
N ILE A 341 -5.28 22.21 -12.88
CA ILE A 341 -4.56 21.12 -13.58
C ILE A 341 -3.08 21.50 -13.77
N SER A 342 -2.79 22.72 -14.23
CA SER A 342 -1.41 23.20 -14.49
C SER A 342 -0.49 23.30 -13.26
N ARG A 343 -1.04 23.12 -12.05
CA ARG A 343 -0.28 23.05 -10.80
C ARG A 343 0.39 21.69 -10.58
N TRP A 344 0.08 20.70 -11.41
CA TRP A 344 0.74 19.38 -11.42
C TRP A 344 1.72 19.32 -12.59
N GLN A 345 3.00 19.16 -12.28
CA GLN A 345 4.12 19.23 -13.19
C GLN A 345 5.08 18.08 -12.96
N GLU A 346 5.90 17.76 -13.96
CA GLU A 346 6.93 16.74 -13.85
C GLU A 346 7.84 16.97 -12.64
N GLY A 347 8.07 15.92 -11.84
CA GLY A 347 8.84 15.99 -10.61
C GLY A 347 8.02 16.34 -9.36
N ASP A 348 6.76 16.73 -9.50
CA ASP A 348 5.88 16.93 -8.35
C ASP A 348 5.66 15.64 -7.57
N ARG A 349 5.57 15.79 -6.25
CA ARG A 349 5.30 14.70 -5.31
C ARG A 349 3.99 14.95 -4.57
N GLY A 350 3.27 13.88 -4.29
CA GLY A 350 2.07 13.89 -3.47
C GLY A 350 2.03 12.71 -2.50
N ILE A 351 1.37 12.89 -1.37
CA ILE A 351 1.04 11.79 -0.46
C ILE A 351 -0.22 11.11 -0.98
N VAL A 352 -0.26 9.79 -1.04
CA VAL A 352 -1.44 9.01 -1.40
C VAL A 352 -2.15 8.57 -0.14
N ILE A 353 -3.46 8.79 -0.04
CA ILE A 353 -4.33 8.19 0.97
C ILE A 353 -5.18 7.13 0.27
N HIS A 354 -4.97 5.87 0.63
CA HIS A 354 -5.65 4.73 0.04
C HIS A 354 -6.84 4.27 0.87
N LEU A 355 -7.94 3.91 0.21
CA LEU A 355 -9.06 3.20 0.82
C LEU A 355 -9.74 2.24 -0.14
N PHE A 356 -10.00 1.00 0.29
CA PHE A 356 -10.89 0.10 -0.43
C PHE A 356 -12.18 -0.27 0.32
N GLY A 357 -13.19 -0.69 -0.43
CA GLY A 357 -14.46 -1.21 0.06
C GLY A 357 -14.61 -2.75 -0.05
N GLY A 358 -15.86 -3.20 -0.01
CA GLY A 358 -16.25 -4.61 0.11
C GLY A 358 -16.69 -5.23 -1.21
N ILE A 359 -16.85 -6.55 -1.18
CA ILE A 359 -17.39 -7.34 -2.29
C ILE A 359 -18.80 -7.79 -1.92
N GLY A 360 -19.80 -7.32 -2.64
CA GLY A 360 -21.19 -7.78 -2.56
C GLY A 360 -21.56 -8.70 -3.72
N GLY A 361 -22.81 -9.15 -3.78
CA GLY A 361 -23.36 -9.92 -4.90
C GLY A 361 -23.79 -11.33 -4.53
N LYS A 362 -23.87 -12.21 -5.53
CA LYS A 362 -24.09 -13.66 -5.32
C LYS A 362 -22.88 -14.28 -4.65
N LYS A 363 -21.68 -13.86 -5.06
CA LYS A 363 -20.43 -14.08 -4.35
C LYS A 363 -20.10 -12.79 -3.58
N LYS A 364 -19.54 -12.92 -2.38
CA LYS A 364 -19.27 -11.78 -1.49
C LYS A 364 -18.21 -12.16 -0.48
N ASP A 365 -17.54 -11.14 0.06
CA ASP A 365 -16.61 -11.35 1.17
C ASP A 365 -17.36 -11.76 2.46
N GLU A 366 -16.68 -12.55 3.31
CA GLU A 366 -17.14 -12.78 4.67
C GLU A 366 -17.21 -11.44 5.42
N ARG A 367 -18.33 -11.16 6.07
CA ARG A 367 -18.53 -9.91 6.83
C ARG A 367 -18.46 -10.16 8.32
N ALA A 368 -17.77 -9.25 9.01
CA ALA A 368 -17.67 -9.25 10.46
C ALA A 368 -19.00 -8.81 11.12
N LEU A 369 -18.95 -8.60 12.45
CA LEU A 369 -20.07 -8.13 13.26
C LEU A 369 -20.92 -7.06 12.55
N PHE A 370 -22.24 -7.25 12.59
CA PHE A 370 -23.24 -6.33 12.02
C PHE A 370 -23.15 -6.09 10.51
N ASN A 371 -22.60 -7.02 9.71
CA ASN A 371 -22.52 -6.90 8.24
C ASN A 371 -21.67 -5.71 7.77
N MET A 372 -20.77 -5.19 8.62
CA MET A 372 -19.89 -4.08 8.27
C MET A 372 -18.85 -4.47 7.21
N VAL A 373 -18.48 -3.48 6.39
CA VAL A 373 -17.39 -3.56 5.42
C VAL A 373 -16.16 -2.88 6.03
N SER A 374 -15.17 -3.67 6.45
CA SER A 374 -14.03 -3.21 7.24
C SER A 374 -13.12 -2.23 6.48
N GLY A 375 -12.96 -2.39 5.16
CA GLY A 375 -12.02 -1.60 4.35
C GLY A 375 -10.56 -1.74 4.78
N HIS A 376 -9.66 -1.02 4.13
CA HIS A 376 -8.25 -0.90 4.51
C HIS A 376 -7.75 0.51 4.21
N PHE A 377 -6.90 1.05 5.08
CA PHE A 377 -6.29 2.37 4.93
C PHE A 377 -4.79 2.22 4.86
N ALA A 378 -4.16 2.92 3.92
CA ALA A 378 -2.71 3.04 3.83
C ALA A 378 -2.30 4.40 3.28
N TYR A 379 -1.03 4.74 3.49
CA TYR A 379 -0.39 5.83 2.79
C TYR A 379 0.43 5.33 1.59
N GLY A 380 0.93 6.27 0.81
CA GLY A 380 1.90 6.06 -0.24
C GLY A 380 2.41 7.39 -0.75
N ILE A 381 3.22 7.34 -1.81
CA ILE A 381 3.79 8.50 -2.48
C ILE A 381 3.49 8.38 -3.97
N ALA A 382 2.98 9.47 -4.55
CA ALA A 382 2.83 9.62 -5.98
C ALA A 382 3.88 10.59 -6.50
N HIS A 383 4.48 10.26 -7.65
CA HIS A 383 5.33 11.16 -8.42
C HIS A 383 4.65 11.47 -9.75
N VAL A 384 4.74 12.70 -10.20
CA VAL A 384 4.43 13.04 -11.59
C VAL A 384 5.66 12.76 -12.42
N VAL A 385 5.56 11.78 -13.31
CA VAL A 385 6.64 11.33 -14.18
C VAL A 385 6.24 11.42 -15.64
N ARG A 386 7.22 11.48 -16.53
CA ARG A 386 7.00 11.33 -17.96
C ARG A 386 7.13 9.86 -18.36
N ASP A 387 6.09 9.30 -18.94
CA ASP A 387 6.10 7.91 -19.40
C ASP A 387 6.99 7.74 -20.64
N PRO A 388 7.94 6.80 -20.66
CA PRO A 388 8.81 6.59 -21.81
C PRO A 388 8.08 6.07 -23.07
N LEU A 389 6.98 5.31 -22.92
CA LEU A 389 6.24 4.73 -24.05
C LEU A 389 5.34 5.78 -24.72
N SER A 390 4.63 6.59 -23.94
CA SER A 390 3.66 7.57 -24.45
C SER A 390 4.20 9.00 -24.56
N ASP A 391 5.26 9.34 -23.83
CA ASP A 391 5.82 10.69 -23.66
C ASP A 391 4.93 11.66 -22.85
N GLU A 392 3.91 11.14 -22.16
CA GLU A 392 2.92 11.93 -21.44
C GLU A 392 3.23 11.97 -19.95
N LEU A 393 2.73 13.01 -19.27
CA LEU A 393 2.80 13.08 -17.81
C LEU A 393 1.73 12.19 -17.18
N ARG A 394 2.14 11.44 -16.18
CA ARG A 394 1.26 10.56 -15.40
C ARG A 394 1.70 10.46 -13.95
N PHE A 395 0.81 9.99 -13.10
CA PHE A 395 1.17 9.52 -11.77
C PHE A 395 1.88 8.16 -11.83
N ASP A 396 2.97 8.07 -11.10
CA ASP A 396 3.62 6.85 -10.68
C ASP A 396 3.43 6.71 -9.17
N ILE A 397 2.66 5.69 -8.75
CA ILE A 397 2.20 5.53 -7.37
C ILE A 397 2.90 4.34 -6.72
N GLU A 398 3.46 4.59 -5.54
CA GLU A 398 4.04 3.61 -4.63
C GLU A 398 3.28 3.67 -3.31
N TYR A 399 2.66 2.56 -2.90
CA TYR A 399 2.02 2.46 -1.60
C TYR A 399 3.03 2.06 -0.55
N ASP A 400 2.90 2.62 0.65
CA ASP A 400 3.61 2.19 1.85
C ASP A 400 2.62 1.43 2.74
N GLN A 401 2.50 0.13 2.45
CA GLN A 401 1.45 -0.71 3.01
C GLN A 401 1.79 -1.12 4.44
N VAL A 402 1.22 -0.44 5.42
CA VAL A 402 1.10 -0.93 6.81
C VAL A 402 -0.08 -1.90 6.86
N TYR A 403 0.18 -3.17 6.55
CA TYR A 403 -0.87 -4.16 6.26
C TYR A 403 -0.70 -5.38 7.16
N ALA A 404 -1.75 -5.72 7.90
CA ALA A 404 -1.75 -6.85 8.83
C ALA A 404 -1.58 -8.20 8.11
N SER A 405 -1.19 -9.24 8.85
CA SER A 405 -1.11 -10.60 8.31
C SER A 405 -2.46 -10.99 7.69
N ASN A 406 -2.44 -11.53 6.47
CA ASN A 406 -3.65 -11.77 5.67
C ASN A 406 -3.58 -13.08 4.87
N PRO A 407 -4.73 -13.63 4.43
CA PRO A 407 -4.77 -14.89 3.67
C PRO A 407 -4.22 -14.78 2.24
N ASP A 408 -4.10 -13.58 1.69
CA ASP A 408 -3.65 -13.34 0.30
C ASP A 408 -2.12 -13.31 0.15
N GLY A 409 -1.40 -13.21 1.28
CA GLY A 409 0.04 -13.03 1.30
C GLY A 409 0.47 -11.66 0.77
N ILE A 410 -0.35 -10.61 0.96
CA ILE A 410 0.06 -9.22 0.80
C ILE A 410 1.07 -8.92 1.92
N VAL A 411 2.24 -8.41 1.55
CA VAL A 411 3.35 -8.18 2.47
C VAL A 411 3.41 -6.71 2.80
N SER A 412 3.44 -6.36 4.09
CA SER A 412 3.64 -4.99 4.53
C SER A 412 5.00 -4.46 4.04
N GLY A 413 5.03 -3.28 3.41
CA GLY A 413 6.20 -2.76 2.73
C GLY A 413 5.81 -1.83 1.58
N SER A 414 6.82 -1.25 0.91
CA SER A 414 6.58 -0.42 -0.27
C SER A 414 6.16 -1.30 -1.46
N ILE A 415 5.08 -0.94 -2.15
CA ILE A 415 4.49 -1.71 -3.25
C ILE A 415 4.06 -0.78 -4.39
N LYS A 416 4.48 -1.07 -5.63
CA LYS A 416 4.01 -0.34 -6.82
C LYS A 416 2.51 -0.53 -7.06
N TRP A 417 1.83 0.49 -7.57
CA TRP A 417 0.40 0.44 -7.88
C TRP A 417 0.01 -0.76 -8.76
N PRO A 418 0.71 -1.07 -9.87
CA PRO A 418 0.45 -2.27 -10.66
C PRO A 418 0.49 -3.59 -9.88
N ASN A 419 1.23 -3.66 -8.77
CA ASN A 419 1.31 -4.86 -7.95
C ASN A 419 0.24 -4.91 -6.86
N TYR A 420 -0.06 -3.79 -6.20
CA TYR A 420 -1.08 -3.77 -5.13
C TYR A 420 -2.51 -3.68 -5.67
N MET A 421 -2.72 -2.92 -6.73
CA MET A 421 -4.01 -2.74 -7.38
C MET A 421 -4.15 -3.65 -8.60
N GLY A 422 -3.18 -3.56 -9.52
CA GLY A 422 -3.28 -4.14 -10.86
C GLY A 422 -2.98 -5.64 -10.97
N ASN A 423 -2.38 -6.26 -9.96
CA ASN A 423 -1.93 -7.65 -10.05
C ASN A 423 -3.12 -8.57 -10.25
N LEU A 424 -3.10 -9.39 -11.30
CA LEU A 424 -4.26 -10.19 -11.66
C LEU A 424 -4.63 -11.21 -10.57
N GLN A 425 -3.64 -11.75 -9.86
CA GLN A 425 -3.86 -12.83 -8.90
C GLN A 425 -4.09 -12.33 -7.47
N ARG A 426 -3.58 -11.14 -7.11
CA ARG A 426 -3.57 -10.64 -5.72
C ARG A 426 -4.02 -9.19 -5.55
N GLY A 427 -4.14 -8.44 -6.65
CA GLY A 427 -4.50 -7.03 -6.62
C GLY A 427 -6.00 -6.82 -6.45
N TRP A 428 -6.39 -5.60 -6.07
CA TRP A 428 -7.76 -5.25 -5.71
C TRP A 428 -8.59 -4.59 -6.82
N LEU A 429 -7.99 -4.27 -7.97
CA LEU A 429 -8.67 -3.51 -9.04
C LEU A 429 -9.93 -4.18 -9.56
N GLY A 430 -9.90 -5.51 -9.72
CA GLY A 430 -10.95 -6.29 -10.39
C GLY A 430 -12.13 -6.65 -9.50
N ASP A 431 -11.93 -6.75 -8.19
CA ASP A 431 -12.92 -7.33 -7.27
C ASP A 431 -13.38 -6.37 -6.17
N ARG A 432 -12.67 -5.27 -5.90
CA ARG A 432 -13.07 -4.26 -4.91
C ARG A 432 -13.22 -2.86 -5.50
N PRO A 433 -14.10 -2.03 -4.92
CA PRO A 433 -14.07 -0.60 -5.17
C PRO A 433 -12.96 0.09 -4.37
N VAL A 434 -12.21 1.01 -4.98
CA VAL A 434 -11.08 1.73 -4.36
C VAL A 434 -11.17 3.23 -4.58
N SER A 435 -10.71 4.00 -3.60
CA SER A 435 -10.48 5.44 -3.67
C SER A 435 -9.05 5.71 -3.24
N ASP A 436 -8.21 6.17 -4.17
CA ASP A 436 -6.92 6.77 -3.85
C ASP A 436 -7.05 8.29 -3.91
N VAL A 437 -6.54 9.01 -2.91
CA VAL A 437 -6.49 10.48 -2.90
C VAL A 437 -5.04 10.92 -2.88
N ILE A 438 -4.57 11.49 -3.97
CA ILE A 438 -3.23 12.06 -4.09
C ILE A 438 -3.27 13.51 -3.61
N VAL A 439 -2.55 13.80 -2.54
CA VAL A 439 -2.50 15.08 -1.86
C VAL A 439 -1.22 15.81 -2.23
N LYS A 440 -1.33 16.97 -2.88
CA LYS A 440 -0.23 17.93 -3.01
C LYS A 440 -0.43 19.09 -2.05
N LEU A 441 0.37 19.12 -0.99
CA LEU A 441 0.46 20.23 -0.04
C LEU A 441 1.94 20.57 0.13
N ASP A 442 2.37 21.70 -0.46
CA ASP A 442 3.79 22.04 -0.56
C ASP A 442 4.48 22.15 0.80
N ALA A 443 3.75 22.46 1.88
CA ALA A 443 4.27 22.45 3.24
C ALA A 443 4.78 21.07 3.69
N VAL A 444 4.26 19.98 3.12
CA VAL A 444 4.65 18.60 3.42
C VAL A 444 5.44 17.97 2.27
N THR A 445 5.05 18.24 1.02
CA THR A 445 5.56 17.51 -0.16
C THR A 445 6.78 18.15 -0.82
N GLN A 446 7.17 19.35 -0.41
CA GLN A 446 8.40 20.01 -0.87
C GLN A 446 9.44 20.09 0.24
N ASP A 447 10.70 20.07 -0.16
CA ASP A 447 11.81 20.21 0.77
C ASP A 447 11.94 21.68 1.21
N TYR A 448 12.47 21.88 2.41
CA TYR A 448 12.89 23.17 2.95
C TYR A 448 14.40 23.32 2.77
N GLU A 449 14.83 24.52 2.40
CA GLU A 449 16.22 24.92 2.21
C GLU A 449 16.48 26.18 3.03
N PHE A 450 16.82 25.99 4.31
CA PHE A 450 17.13 27.05 5.25
C PHE A 450 18.64 27.37 5.17
N GLY A 451 19.03 28.13 4.16
CA GLY A 451 20.44 28.33 3.83
C GLY A 451 21.04 27.03 3.27
N ASP A 452 22.11 26.52 3.90
CA ASP A 452 22.76 25.26 3.50
C ASP A 452 22.10 24.02 4.13
N ILE A 453 21.08 24.20 4.97
CA ILE A 453 20.40 23.11 5.68
C ILE A 453 19.14 22.71 4.93
N LYS A 454 19.04 21.43 4.57
CA LYS A 454 17.91 20.85 3.87
C LYS A 454 17.10 19.94 4.79
N LEU A 455 15.78 20.15 4.85
CA LEU A 455 14.84 19.30 5.58
C LEU A 455 13.71 18.83 4.66
N SER A 456 13.27 17.57 4.79
CA SER A 456 12.23 16.98 3.95
C SER A 456 11.17 16.28 4.81
N PRO A 457 10.00 16.90 5.04
CA PRO A 457 8.92 16.26 5.79
C PRO A 457 8.40 14.99 5.10
N LEU A 458 8.44 14.95 3.77
CA LEU A 458 8.01 13.78 3.01
C LEU A 458 8.95 12.59 3.21
N ASP A 459 10.27 12.82 3.23
CA ASP A 459 11.24 11.75 3.45
C ASP A 459 11.19 11.27 4.91
N GLU A 460 11.01 12.18 5.88
CA GLU A 460 10.79 11.81 7.28
C GLU A 460 9.49 11.00 7.44
N PHE A 461 8.41 11.42 6.77
CA PHE A 461 7.16 10.65 6.80
C PHE A 461 7.33 9.25 6.21
N LYS A 462 8.01 9.15 5.06
CA LYS A 462 8.36 7.85 4.46
C LYS A 462 9.18 6.99 5.41
N HIS A 463 10.14 7.57 6.13
CA HIS A 463 10.93 6.86 7.14
C HIS A 463 10.06 6.30 8.28
N GLN A 464 9.12 7.09 8.82
CA GLN A 464 8.20 6.61 9.86
C GLN A 464 7.29 5.47 9.37
N LEU A 465 6.83 5.54 8.11
CA LEU A 465 6.09 4.44 7.49
C LEU A 465 6.95 3.19 7.31
N GLN A 466 8.21 3.32 6.88
CA GLN A 466 9.15 2.18 6.76
C GLN A 466 9.33 1.45 8.09
N VAL A 467 9.48 2.19 9.19
CA VAL A 467 9.54 1.61 10.53
C VAL A 467 8.26 0.81 10.83
N MET A 468 7.07 1.37 10.57
CA MET A 468 5.83 0.63 10.82
C MET A 468 5.67 -0.59 9.92
N MET A 469 6.06 -0.50 8.65
CA MET A 469 5.98 -1.64 7.73
C MET A 469 6.86 -2.80 8.20
N ALA A 470 8.09 -2.53 8.64
CA ALA A 470 8.98 -3.55 9.19
C ALA A 470 8.42 -4.22 10.46
N ARG A 471 7.83 -3.43 11.36
CA ARG A 471 7.17 -3.94 12.57
C ARG A 471 5.97 -4.82 12.24
N TYR A 472 5.15 -4.43 11.27
CA TYR A 472 4.00 -5.21 10.83
C TYR A 472 4.40 -6.53 10.16
N ARG A 473 5.54 -6.58 9.44
CA ARG A 473 6.07 -7.83 8.87
C ARG A 473 6.45 -8.85 9.95
N THR A 474 6.98 -8.38 11.09
CA THR A 474 7.50 -9.24 12.16
C THR A 474 6.53 -9.42 13.32
N GLY A 475 5.44 -8.64 13.39
CA GLY A 475 4.53 -8.63 14.53
C GLY A 475 5.23 -8.22 15.83
N ASP A 476 6.18 -7.29 15.74
CA ASP A 476 7.07 -6.90 16.85
C ASP A 476 7.80 -8.06 17.55
N GLY A 477 8.01 -9.16 16.82
CA GLY A 477 8.68 -10.37 17.31
C GLY A 477 7.75 -11.56 17.52
N ASP A 478 6.43 -11.36 17.61
CA ASP A 478 5.48 -12.46 17.80
C ASP A 478 5.12 -13.18 16.48
N GLY A 479 5.58 -12.66 15.34
CA GLY A 479 5.37 -13.24 14.02
C GLY A 479 4.03 -12.93 13.37
N ALA A 480 3.23 -12.06 13.97
CA ALA A 480 1.91 -11.68 13.48
C ALA A 480 1.57 -10.24 13.83
N ALA A 481 1.11 -9.48 12.84
CA ALA A 481 0.34 -8.26 13.07
C ALA A 481 -1.13 -8.61 12.89
N LEU A 482 -1.93 -8.56 13.95
CA LEU A 482 -3.32 -9.03 13.96
C LEU A 482 -4.27 -7.85 14.20
N VAL A 483 -5.17 -7.58 13.25
CA VAL A 483 -6.13 -6.48 13.41
C VAL A 483 -6.97 -6.69 14.66
N SER A 484 -6.91 -5.74 15.58
CA SER A 484 -7.70 -5.73 16.81
C SER A 484 -8.21 -4.31 17.09
N PRO A 485 -9.18 -4.10 17.99
CA PRO A 485 -9.54 -2.75 18.42
C PRO A 485 -8.38 -1.94 19.01
N ALA A 486 -7.27 -2.59 19.36
CA ALA A 486 -6.04 -1.96 19.87
C ALA A 486 -4.93 -1.82 18.80
N GLU A 487 -5.03 -2.52 17.67
CA GLU A 487 -4.07 -2.52 16.55
C GLU A 487 -4.82 -2.19 15.26
N SER A 488 -4.69 -0.94 14.79
CA SER A 488 -5.42 -0.41 13.65
C SER A 488 -4.47 0.26 12.66
N CYS A 489 -4.44 -0.25 11.43
CA CYS A 489 -3.63 0.31 10.35
C CYS A 489 -3.88 1.81 10.14
N VAL A 490 -5.11 2.27 10.37
CA VAL A 490 -5.50 3.69 10.25
C VAL A 490 -4.81 4.54 11.31
N GLN A 491 -4.81 4.09 12.57
CA GLN A 491 -4.19 4.83 13.68
C GLN A 491 -2.69 4.92 13.47
N ASP A 492 -2.04 3.78 13.22
CA ASP A 492 -0.58 3.70 13.12
C ASP A 492 -0.06 4.47 11.90
N SER A 493 -0.77 4.40 10.76
CA SER A 493 -0.43 5.16 9.56
C SER A 493 -0.53 6.67 9.78
N ASN A 494 -1.61 7.14 10.43
CA ASN A 494 -1.79 8.57 10.71
C ASN A 494 -0.84 9.09 11.79
N GLN A 495 -0.46 8.24 12.74
CA GLN A 495 0.58 8.56 13.71
C GLN A 495 1.91 8.84 13.00
N GLY A 496 2.25 8.09 11.95
CA GLY A 496 3.45 8.35 11.14
C GLY A 496 3.51 9.78 10.58
N LEU A 497 2.39 10.28 10.04
CA LEU A 497 2.32 11.65 9.50
C LEU A 497 2.50 12.70 10.59
N TYR A 498 1.83 12.51 11.74
CA TYR A 498 1.94 13.42 12.87
C TYR A 498 3.37 13.47 13.44
N VAL A 499 3.98 12.29 13.67
CA VAL A 499 5.36 12.18 14.20
C VAL A 499 6.35 12.85 13.25
N ALA A 500 6.20 12.65 11.94
CA ALA A 500 7.08 13.28 10.96
C ALA A 500 7.03 14.81 11.02
N ILE A 501 5.83 15.39 11.17
CA ILE A 501 5.68 16.84 11.32
C ILE A 501 6.34 17.31 12.62
N GLN A 502 6.10 16.62 13.75
CA GLN A 502 6.73 16.97 15.02
C GLN A 502 8.25 16.93 14.96
N GLN A 503 8.82 15.91 14.31
CA GLN A 503 10.27 15.76 14.20
C GLN A 503 10.89 16.89 13.37
N ILE A 504 10.24 17.32 12.27
CA ILE A 504 10.66 18.50 11.51
C ILE A 504 10.58 19.78 12.37
N GLU A 505 9.51 19.96 13.15
CA GLU A 505 9.38 21.11 14.06
C GLU A 505 10.49 21.12 15.12
N ASP A 506 10.79 19.95 15.72
CA ASP A 506 11.83 19.80 16.72
C ASP A 506 13.22 20.09 16.14
N GLU A 507 13.53 19.59 14.95
CA GLU A 507 14.80 19.88 14.26
C GLU A 507 14.94 21.38 13.95
N VAL A 508 13.87 22.03 13.50
CA VAL A 508 13.85 23.48 13.27
C VAL A 508 14.03 24.26 14.57
N ASN A 509 13.38 23.86 15.66
CA ASN A 509 13.46 24.53 16.96
C ASN A 509 14.82 24.33 17.64
N ALA A 510 15.43 23.16 17.47
CA ALA A 510 16.72 22.82 18.05
C ALA A 510 17.91 23.44 17.30
N ASN A 511 17.73 23.88 16.04
CA ASN A 511 18.80 24.41 15.21
C ASN A 511 18.84 25.96 15.20
N PRO A 512 19.85 26.60 15.82
CA PRO A 512 19.93 28.06 15.89
C PRO A 512 20.06 28.76 14.54
N ASP A 513 20.69 28.13 13.55
CA ASP A 513 20.91 28.72 12.23
C ASP A 513 19.59 28.81 11.45
N ILE A 514 18.75 27.78 11.55
CA ILE A 514 17.39 27.79 10.98
C ILE A 514 16.54 28.86 11.67
N GLN A 515 16.61 28.94 13.00
CA GLN A 515 15.86 29.94 13.77
C GLN A 515 16.24 31.38 13.40
N GLU A 516 17.54 31.65 13.19
CA GLU A 516 17.99 32.96 12.72
C GLU A 516 17.52 33.22 11.29
N TRP A 517 17.61 32.22 10.40
CA TRP A 517 17.14 32.33 9.03
C TRP A 517 15.64 32.69 8.95
N LEU A 518 14.80 32.01 9.74
CA LEU A 518 13.35 32.26 9.80
C LEU A 518 13.05 33.69 10.28
N LYS A 519 13.82 34.19 11.26
CA LYS A 519 13.68 35.57 11.78
C LYS A 519 14.12 36.62 10.77
N SER A 520 15.17 36.36 10.00
CA SER A 520 15.66 37.29 8.98
C SER A 520 14.84 37.25 7.68
N HIS A 521 14.05 36.18 7.44
CA HIS A 521 13.24 35.97 6.24
C HIS A 521 11.75 35.75 6.53
N PRO A 522 11.06 36.66 7.27
CA PRO A 522 9.69 36.42 7.73
C PRO A 522 8.64 36.38 6.60
N ALA A 523 8.93 36.97 5.44
CA ALA A 523 8.03 37.02 4.28
C ALA A 523 8.40 36.01 3.18
N ASP A 524 9.45 35.21 3.39
CA ASP A 524 9.87 34.20 2.42
C ASP A 524 8.83 33.07 2.33
N PRO A 525 8.55 32.52 1.13
CA PRO A 525 7.62 31.41 0.95
C PRO A 525 7.93 30.21 1.86
N GLN A 526 9.19 29.90 2.14
CA GLN A 526 9.52 28.77 3.02
C GLN A 526 9.08 29.01 4.46
N THR A 527 9.20 30.24 4.96
CA THR A 527 8.73 30.61 6.30
C THR A 527 7.20 30.45 6.40
N GLN A 528 6.46 30.85 5.37
CA GLN A 528 5.01 30.71 5.34
C GLN A 528 4.59 29.23 5.23
N ARG A 529 5.26 28.43 4.39
CA ARG A 529 5.04 26.98 4.31
C ARG A 529 5.31 26.30 5.65
N PHE A 530 6.37 26.69 6.35
CA PHE A 530 6.69 26.10 7.66
C PHE A 530 5.63 26.45 8.71
N GLN A 531 5.10 27.67 8.71
CA GLN A 531 3.94 28.04 9.56
C GLN A 531 2.72 27.16 9.23
N GLN A 532 2.43 26.95 7.94
CA GLN A 532 1.34 26.07 7.50
C GLN A 532 1.57 24.61 7.92
N LEU A 533 2.81 24.12 7.89
CA LEU A 533 3.18 22.78 8.38
C LEU A 533 2.89 22.65 9.89
N SER A 534 3.24 23.67 10.66
CA SER A 534 2.99 23.70 12.10
C SER A 534 1.51 23.74 12.45
N GLU A 535 0.73 24.57 11.73
CA GLU A 535 -0.73 24.63 11.88
C GLU A 535 -1.38 23.28 11.53
N LEU A 536 -0.88 22.59 10.50
CA LEU A 536 -1.33 21.24 10.15
C LEU A 536 -1.00 20.23 11.28
N GLY A 537 0.21 20.29 11.85
CA GLY A 537 0.62 19.44 12.98
C GLY A 537 -0.34 19.55 14.17
N GLN A 538 -0.67 20.78 14.57
CA GLN A 538 -1.64 21.05 15.64
C GLN A 538 -3.05 20.55 15.31
N ALA A 539 -3.48 20.70 14.05
CA ALA A 539 -4.79 20.24 13.62
C ALA A 539 -4.88 18.70 13.59
N LEU A 540 -3.82 18.01 13.15
CA LEU A 540 -3.69 16.56 13.21
C LEU A 540 -3.70 16.05 14.65
N GLU A 541 -2.95 16.67 15.56
CA GLU A 541 -2.95 16.30 16.98
C GLU A 541 -4.37 16.30 17.55
N LYS A 542 -5.12 17.39 17.30
CA LYS A 542 -6.51 17.53 17.75
C LYS A 542 -7.45 16.49 17.13
N GLN A 543 -7.23 16.14 15.86
CA GLN A 543 -8.03 15.13 15.17
C GLN A 543 -7.77 13.73 15.72
N LEU A 544 -6.50 13.43 16.02
CA LEU A 544 -6.03 12.13 16.48
C LEU A 544 -6.26 11.92 18.00
N THR A 545 -6.49 12.99 18.77
CA THR A 545 -6.72 12.94 20.23
C THR A 545 -8.09 13.56 20.63
N PRO A 546 -9.24 12.91 20.33
CA PRO A 546 -10.56 13.54 20.49
C PRO A 546 -11.00 13.89 21.94
N LEU A 547 -10.15 13.68 22.95
CA LEU A 547 -10.34 14.11 24.35
C LEU A 547 -9.07 14.71 25.01
N GLY A 548 -8.04 15.06 24.22
CA GLY A 548 -6.77 15.58 24.75
C GLY A 548 -5.93 14.55 25.52
N ILE A 549 -6.30 13.28 25.48
CA ILE A 549 -5.51 12.18 26.04
C ILE A 549 -4.64 11.65 24.91
N VAL A 550 -3.42 12.19 24.81
CA VAL A 550 -2.35 11.62 24.01
C VAL A 550 -2.07 10.21 24.56
N ARG A 551 -2.08 9.21 23.69
CA ARG A 551 -1.69 7.84 24.05
C ARG A 551 -0.31 7.90 24.72
N SER A 552 -0.13 7.29 25.89
CA SER A 552 1.15 7.37 26.62
C SER A 552 2.31 6.84 25.79
N ASP A 553 2.03 5.82 24.97
CA ASP A 553 2.97 5.29 24.00
C ASP A 553 3.20 6.21 22.81
N TRP A 554 2.42 7.26 22.52
CA TRP A 554 2.75 8.20 21.44
C TRP A 554 3.88 9.14 21.84
N LYS A 555 3.86 9.59 23.10
CA LYS A 555 4.93 10.42 23.65
C LYS A 555 6.16 9.57 23.98
N GLU A 556 5.97 8.37 24.53
CA GLU A 556 7.06 7.40 24.70
C GLU A 556 7.57 6.86 23.35
N ASN A 557 6.77 6.72 22.28
CA ASN A 557 7.26 6.37 20.94
C ASN A 557 7.94 7.57 20.24
N ALA A 558 7.65 8.82 20.62
CA ALA A 558 8.41 9.97 20.14
C ALA A 558 9.75 10.12 20.89
N GLU A 559 9.78 9.80 22.19
CA GLU A 559 10.96 9.98 23.08
C GLU A 559 11.78 8.69 23.31
N THR A 560 11.24 7.50 23.03
CA THR A 560 11.77 6.16 23.41
C THR A 560 11.17 5.04 22.53
N LEU A 561 11.67 4.87 21.31
CA LEU A 561 11.40 3.65 20.52
C LEU A 561 12.32 2.51 20.96
N VAL A 562 12.06 2.01 22.16
CA VAL A 562 12.64 0.78 22.72
C VAL A 562 11.51 -0.07 23.28
N GLY A 563 11.60 -1.37 23.04
CA GLY A 563 10.52 -2.34 23.19
C GLY A 563 9.95 -2.57 24.61
N VAL A 564 8.79 -3.22 24.56
CA VAL A 564 8.08 -3.99 25.60
C VAL A 564 7.49 -3.21 26.78
N ALA A 565 6.16 -3.15 26.80
CA ALA A 565 5.39 -3.29 28.04
C ALA A 565 4.13 -4.12 27.78
N THR A 566 4.20 -5.42 28.09
CA THR A 566 3.04 -6.27 28.31
C THR A 566 2.28 -5.76 29.54
N SER A 567 1.14 -5.08 29.34
CA SER A 567 0.28 -4.71 30.45
C SER A 567 -0.77 -5.80 30.70
N ASP A 568 -0.60 -6.58 31.76
CA ASP A 568 -1.46 -7.68 32.24
C ASP A 568 -2.83 -7.24 32.80
N ASN A 569 -3.49 -6.22 32.23
CA ASN A 569 -4.74 -5.69 32.77
C ASN A 569 -5.91 -5.74 31.77
N PRO A 570 -6.84 -6.71 31.88
CA PRO A 570 -7.86 -7.01 30.86
C PRO A 570 -8.98 -5.95 30.73
N ILE A 571 -8.99 -4.92 31.58
CA ILE A 571 -10.04 -3.88 31.59
C ILE A 571 -9.62 -2.61 30.83
N ILE A 572 -8.32 -2.36 30.66
CA ILE A 572 -7.80 -1.15 29.99
C ILE A 572 -7.96 -1.14 28.45
N PRO A 573 -7.80 -2.27 27.70
CA PRO A 573 -7.98 -2.29 26.24
C PRO A 573 -9.40 -1.91 25.79
N ILE A 574 -10.41 -2.29 26.57
CA ILE A 574 -11.82 -2.05 26.26
C ILE A 574 -12.16 -0.55 26.35
N ILE A 575 -11.59 0.16 27.33
CA ILE A 575 -11.79 1.61 27.48
C ILE A 575 -10.99 2.39 26.41
N ARG A 576 -9.80 1.91 26.00
CA ARG A 576 -8.98 2.48 24.91
C ARG A 576 -9.63 2.33 23.51
N GLY A 577 -10.34 1.23 23.26
CA GLY A 577 -11.09 1.03 22.01
C GLY A 577 -12.38 1.87 21.91
N LEU A 578 -12.96 2.28 23.04
CA LEU A 578 -14.20 3.06 23.07
C LEU A 578 -13.97 4.58 22.94
N THR A 579 -12.77 5.09 23.27
CA THR A 579 -12.42 6.52 23.13
C THR A 579 -11.84 6.90 21.75
N SER A 580 -11.59 5.92 20.87
CA SER A 580 -10.88 6.09 19.59
C SER A 580 -11.68 5.66 18.35
N TRP A 581 -13.00 5.46 18.45
CA TRP A 581 -13.82 4.98 17.32
C TRP A 581 -13.69 5.83 16.04
N ARG A 582 -13.35 7.13 16.16
CA ARG A 582 -13.08 8.01 15.01
C ARG A 582 -11.87 7.58 14.18
N THR A 583 -10.92 6.88 14.79
CA THR A 583 -9.65 6.48 14.17
C THR A 583 -9.56 4.97 13.88
N ILE A 584 -10.60 4.17 14.20
CA ILE A 584 -10.63 2.72 13.91
C ILE A 584 -11.24 2.42 12.53
N LEU A 585 -12.18 3.23 12.04
CA LEU A 585 -12.86 2.98 10.76
C LEU A 585 -12.07 3.56 9.58
N PRO A 586 -11.59 2.73 8.63
CA PRO A 586 -10.79 3.19 7.51
C PRO A 586 -11.41 4.31 6.68
N ARG A 587 -12.71 4.21 6.38
CA ARG A 587 -13.38 5.26 5.61
C ARG A 587 -13.44 6.59 6.32
N ARG A 588 -13.67 6.58 7.63
CA ARG A 588 -13.70 7.81 8.41
C ARG A 588 -12.32 8.48 8.45
N GLY A 589 -11.26 7.70 8.70
CA GLY A 589 -9.88 8.22 8.68
C GLY A 589 -9.50 8.81 7.32
N HIS A 590 -9.82 8.10 6.24
CA HIS A 590 -9.65 8.61 4.86
C HIS A 590 -10.36 9.95 4.64
N ASP A 591 -11.66 10.03 4.91
CA ASP A 591 -12.46 11.21 4.61
C ASP A 591 -12.08 12.41 5.51
N GLU A 592 -11.78 12.18 6.78
CA GLU A 592 -11.40 13.22 7.74
C GLU A 592 -10.01 13.80 7.42
N ILE A 593 -9.01 12.97 7.10
CA ILE A 593 -7.66 13.42 6.78
C ILE A 593 -7.62 14.13 5.43
N ALA A 594 -8.28 13.59 4.40
CA ALA A 594 -8.39 14.26 3.10
C ALA A 594 -9.08 15.62 3.23
N SER A 595 -10.18 15.70 3.99
CA SER A 595 -10.87 16.97 4.27
C SER A 595 -9.97 17.95 5.04
N LEU A 596 -9.21 17.47 6.02
CA LEU A 596 -8.29 18.31 6.79
C LEU A 596 -7.22 18.93 5.88
N LEU A 597 -6.57 18.11 5.04
CA LEU A 597 -5.54 18.58 4.12
C LEU A 597 -6.11 19.57 3.09
N LEU A 598 -7.32 19.33 2.57
CA LEU A 598 -8.01 20.28 1.68
C LEU A 598 -8.26 21.63 2.37
N ASN A 599 -8.71 21.62 3.64
CA ASN A 599 -8.90 22.85 4.42
C ASN A 599 -7.59 23.62 4.64
N HIS A 600 -6.46 22.92 4.69
CA HIS A 600 -5.12 23.52 4.74
C HIS A 600 -4.57 23.88 3.35
N GLY A 601 -5.39 23.92 2.29
CA GLY A 601 -4.98 24.41 0.97
C GLY A 601 -4.31 23.35 0.07
N ALA A 602 -4.39 22.07 0.44
CA ALA A 602 -3.90 20.99 -0.39
C ALA A 602 -4.73 20.84 -1.68
N LYS A 603 -4.08 20.45 -2.78
CA LYS A 603 -4.78 20.02 -4.00
C LYS A 603 -4.91 18.50 -3.96
N LEU A 604 -6.11 17.98 -4.23
CA LEU A 604 -6.40 16.56 -4.10
C LEU A 604 -6.81 15.96 -5.44
N TRP A 605 -6.12 14.92 -5.89
CA TRP A 605 -6.51 14.11 -7.05
C TRP A 605 -7.11 12.80 -6.58
N VAL A 606 -8.42 12.64 -6.75
CA VAL A 606 -9.13 11.42 -6.37
C VAL A 606 -9.17 10.48 -7.57
N ILE A 607 -8.71 9.23 -7.38
CA ILE A 607 -8.85 8.13 -8.33
C ILE A 607 -9.83 7.13 -7.74
N ARG A 608 -10.98 6.97 -8.39
CA ARG A 608 -12.06 6.08 -7.96
C ARG A 608 -12.20 4.93 -8.96
N THR A 609 -12.17 3.70 -8.48
CA THR A 609 -12.44 2.49 -9.28
C THR A 609 -13.53 1.64 -8.64
N ASN A 610 -14.31 0.95 -9.45
CA ASN A 610 -15.40 0.08 -9.00
C ASN A 610 -15.38 -1.26 -9.77
N GLN A 611 -14.49 -2.20 -9.40
CA GLN A 611 -14.37 -3.51 -10.06
C GLN A 611 -14.11 -3.40 -11.57
N VAL A 612 -12.87 -3.04 -11.91
CA VAL A 612 -12.42 -2.63 -13.25
C VAL A 612 -11.48 -3.69 -13.84
N GLY A 613 -11.50 -3.84 -15.16
CA GLY A 613 -10.79 -4.90 -15.88
C GLY A 613 -11.81 -5.69 -16.68
N GLY A 614 -11.78 -7.02 -16.57
CA GLY A 614 -12.88 -7.86 -17.06
C GLY A 614 -14.12 -7.82 -16.16
N PHE A 615 -15.21 -8.42 -16.63
CA PHE A 615 -16.53 -8.36 -16.02
C PHE A 615 -16.92 -9.69 -15.35
N ASP A 616 -17.05 -9.71 -14.02
CA ASP A 616 -17.64 -10.83 -13.27
C ASP A 616 -19.08 -10.50 -12.86
N PRO A 617 -20.12 -11.11 -13.43
CA PRO A 617 -21.52 -10.78 -13.12
C PRO A 617 -21.99 -11.17 -11.71
N ASP A 618 -21.22 -11.97 -10.95
CA ASP A 618 -21.63 -12.51 -9.66
C ASP A 618 -21.21 -11.66 -8.46
N ILE A 619 -20.37 -10.64 -8.67
CA ILE A 619 -19.96 -9.67 -7.65
C ILE A 619 -20.53 -8.27 -7.94
N ILE A 620 -20.62 -7.42 -6.92
CA ILE A 620 -20.94 -5.98 -7.02
C ILE A 620 -20.08 -5.21 -6.00
N PRO A 621 -19.70 -3.96 -6.29
CA PRO A 621 -18.85 -3.19 -5.40
C PRO A 621 -19.65 -2.59 -4.24
N TYR A 622 -19.17 -2.73 -3.00
CA TYR A 622 -19.78 -2.12 -1.81
C TYR A 622 -18.86 -1.06 -1.19
N ALA A 623 -19.42 0.09 -0.83
CA ALA A 623 -18.68 1.13 -0.12
C ALA A 623 -18.23 0.65 1.27
N PRO A 624 -17.05 1.07 1.76
CA PRO A 624 -16.64 0.83 3.13
C PRO A 624 -17.55 1.58 4.11
N THR A 625 -17.70 1.03 5.30
CA THR A 625 -18.66 1.54 6.28
C THR A 625 -18.15 2.81 6.96
N THR A 626 -18.94 3.89 6.89
CA THR A 626 -18.87 5.06 7.76
C THR A 626 -19.97 4.94 8.80
N LEU A 627 -19.64 4.54 10.04
CA LEU A 627 -20.61 4.63 11.13
C LEU A 627 -20.72 6.11 11.54
N PHE A 628 -21.94 6.67 11.45
CA PHE A 628 -22.36 8.02 11.82
C PHE A 628 -21.65 9.19 11.14
#